data_AF-A0A1E3QC63-F1
#
_entry.id   AF-A0A1E3QC63-F1
#
_cell.length_a   1.000
_cell.length_b   1.000
_cell.length_c   1.000
_cell.angle_alpha   90.00
_cell.angle_beta   90.00
_cell.angle_gamma   90.00
#
_symmetry.space_group_name_H-M   'P 1'
#
loop_
_entity.id
_entity.type
_entity.pdbx_description
1 polymer ?
#
loop_
_entity_poly.entity_id
_entity_poly.type
_entity_poly.pdbx_seq_one_letter_code
_entity_poly.pdbx_strand_id
1 'polypeptide(L)'
;MFARDGEISPVGRAVDESAPEDVLDSFAGRIAKLEAAHIMPFMLSKHSTMQTLLSMFAGTNMESIIGGQSINSTSNIFCTDSITHLNFDEFVIGVEYLNGQYRLRKVEPRRARGPFMSQCQDGEEIIFGLGPQGYAIDLPDGELFNIHLAIANVLHASGAGEIINKVIQDEEDYNDGLVEDEAYASRILAFSLKMSLKRLQDVHSTESPLGGGGDSNTRQKGGVGILRVITLRWMHSCLKYNHFIPHY
;
A
#
# COMPACT_ATOMS: atom_id res chain seq x y z
N MET A 1 -14.17 14.69 -9.29
CA MET A 1 -14.11 13.22 -9.12
C MET A 1 -15.29 12.52 -9.76
N PHE A 2 -16.54 12.83 -9.44
CA PHE A 2 -17.68 12.28 -10.20
C PHE A 2 -17.61 12.62 -11.70
N ALA A 3 -17.11 13.80 -12.03
CA ALA A 3 -16.81 14.13 -13.43
C ALA A 3 -15.81 13.15 -14.08
N ARG A 4 -14.83 12.61 -13.33
CA ARG A 4 -13.83 11.67 -13.86
C ARG A 4 -14.33 10.23 -13.87
N ASP A 5 -14.83 9.73 -12.74
CA ASP A 5 -15.13 8.31 -12.53
C ASP A 5 -16.63 7.97 -12.60
N GLY A 6 -17.48 8.98 -12.70
CA GLY A 6 -18.93 8.84 -12.58
C GLY A 6 -19.35 8.78 -11.10
N GLU A 7 -20.58 8.36 -10.86
CA GLU A 7 -21.15 8.14 -9.53
C GLU A 7 -20.67 6.81 -8.91
N ILE A 8 -19.51 6.30 -9.30
CA ILE A 8 -19.01 4.97 -8.90
C ILE A 8 -17.64 5.14 -8.23
N SER A 9 -17.40 4.39 -7.16
CA SER A 9 -16.06 4.11 -6.66
C SER A 9 -15.43 2.98 -7.47
N PRO A 10 -14.34 3.24 -8.23
CA PRO A 10 -13.68 2.17 -8.99
C PRO A 10 -13.08 1.07 -8.12
N VAL A 11 -12.54 1.43 -6.96
CA VAL A 11 -11.85 0.49 -6.05
C VAL A 11 -12.85 -0.25 -5.16
N GLY A 12 -13.85 0.45 -4.61
CA GLY A 12 -14.84 -0.08 -3.69
C GLY A 12 -16.10 -0.65 -4.35
N ARG A 13 -16.20 -0.54 -5.69
CA ARG A 13 -17.40 -0.79 -6.54
C ARG A 13 -18.70 -0.46 -5.82
N ALA A 14 -18.71 0.73 -5.24
CA ALA A 14 -19.88 1.33 -4.65
C ALA A 14 -20.43 2.39 -5.59
N VAL A 15 -21.74 2.55 -5.65
CA VAL A 15 -22.41 3.67 -6.32
C VAL A 15 -22.77 4.72 -5.28
N ASP A 16 -22.64 5.99 -5.64
CA ASP A 16 -23.00 7.10 -4.77
C ASP A 16 -24.50 7.10 -4.47
N GLU A 17 -24.85 7.40 -3.23
CA GLU A 17 -26.25 7.46 -2.78
C GLU A 17 -27.06 8.56 -3.47
N SER A 18 -26.40 9.56 -4.06
CA SER A 18 -27.05 10.62 -4.85
C SER A 18 -27.19 10.31 -6.34
N ALA A 19 -26.80 9.10 -6.77
CA ALA A 19 -26.95 8.68 -8.16
C ALA A 19 -28.44 8.62 -8.59
N PRO A 20 -28.74 8.80 -9.88
CA PRO A 20 -30.10 8.65 -10.41
C PRO A 20 -30.72 7.28 -10.08
N GLU A 21 -32.04 7.23 -9.85
CA GLU A 21 -32.75 6.00 -9.45
C GLU A 21 -32.53 4.83 -10.43
N ASP A 22 -32.48 5.10 -11.75
CA ASP A 22 -32.22 4.09 -12.77
C ASP A 22 -30.81 3.48 -12.68
N VAL A 23 -29.83 4.27 -12.23
CA VAL A 23 -28.47 3.78 -11.93
C VAL A 23 -28.50 2.93 -10.66
N LEU A 24 -29.18 3.38 -9.61
CA LEU A 24 -29.30 2.64 -8.35
C LEU A 24 -29.99 1.28 -8.52
N ASP A 25 -31.08 1.25 -9.30
CA ASP A 25 -31.86 0.03 -9.55
C ASP A 25 -31.12 -1.00 -10.40
N SER A 26 -30.22 -0.55 -11.28
CA SER A 26 -29.44 -1.42 -12.17
C SER A 26 -28.08 -1.83 -11.58
N PHE A 27 -27.63 -1.19 -10.51
CA PHE A 27 -26.33 -1.44 -9.92
C PHE A 27 -26.36 -2.65 -8.96
N ALA A 28 -25.68 -3.73 -9.35
CA ALA A 28 -25.57 -4.95 -8.54
C ALA A 28 -24.58 -4.84 -7.35
N GLY A 29 -24.14 -3.63 -7.02
CA GLY A 29 -23.14 -3.38 -5.98
C GLY A 29 -23.72 -2.68 -4.75
N ARG A 30 -22.82 -2.06 -3.98
CA ARG A 30 -23.19 -1.37 -2.74
C ARG A 30 -23.56 0.08 -3.04
N ILE A 31 -24.63 0.58 -2.42
CA ILE A 31 -24.92 2.02 -2.36
C ILE A 31 -24.21 2.59 -1.14
N ALA A 32 -23.42 3.65 -1.32
CA ALA A 32 -22.73 4.33 -0.23
C ALA A 32 -22.40 5.77 -0.63
N LYS A 33 -22.34 6.68 0.34
CA LYS A 33 -21.73 7.99 0.12
C LYS A 33 -20.27 7.83 -0.30
N LEU A 34 -19.91 8.43 -1.44
CA LEU A 34 -18.54 8.43 -1.93
C LEU A 34 -17.77 9.67 -1.45
N GLU A 35 -16.46 9.53 -1.42
CA GLU A 35 -15.52 10.55 -1.01
C GLU A 35 -14.24 10.54 -1.86
N ALA A 36 -13.44 11.59 -1.66
CA ALA A 36 -12.12 11.74 -2.26
C ALA A 36 -11.06 11.28 -1.27
N ALA A 37 -10.29 10.27 -1.65
CA ALA A 37 -9.16 9.77 -0.88
C ALA A 37 -7.86 10.11 -1.61
N HIS A 38 -6.82 10.48 -0.86
CA HIS A 38 -5.49 10.60 -1.42
C HIS A 38 -4.87 9.21 -1.58
N ILE A 39 -4.09 9.00 -2.64
CA ILE A 39 -3.31 7.76 -2.81
C ILE A 39 -2.13 7.76 -1.83
N MET A 40 -1.40 8.87 -1.81
CA MET A 40 -0.35 9.14 -0.83
C MET A 40 -0.86 10.15 0.19
N PRO A 41 -0.96 9.78 1.49
CA PRO A 41 -1.46 10.67 2.53
C PRO A 41 -0.71 12.00 2.60
N PHE A 42 -1.45 13.09 2.82
CA PHE A 42 -0.89 14.44 2.94
C PHE A 42 0.16 14.54 4.04
N MET A 43 0.02 13.77 5.11
CA MET A 43 0.96 13.74 6.24
C MET A 43 2.37 13.30 5.81
N LEU A 44 2.48 12.42 4.79
CA LEU A 44 3.78 12.00 4.25
C LEU A 44 4.60 13.17 3.69
N SER A 45 3.94 14.25 3.28
CA SER A 45 4.61 15.44 2.74
C SER A 45 5.22 16.36 3.80
N LYS A 46 4.81 16.22 5.06
CA LYS A 46 5.24 17.09 6.16
C LYS A 46 6.41 16.54 6.94
N HIS A 47 6.62 15.21 6.92
CA HIS A 47 7.66 14.56 7.71
C HIS A 47 8.85 14.12 6.87
N SER A 48 9.92 14.92 6.92
CA SER A 48 11.20 14.64 6.24
C SER A 48 11.76 13.25 6.59
N THR A 49 11.59 12.81 7.85
CA THR A 49 11.93 11.46 8.32
C THR A 49 11.16 10.38 7.59
N MET A 50 9.83 10.55 7.44
CA MET A 50 8.99 9.55 6.79
C MET A 50 9.28 9.51 5.29
N GLN A 51 9.50 10.67 4.66
CA GLN A 51 9.97 10.75 3.27
C GLN A 51 11.31 10.05 3.07
N THR A 52 12.24 10.23 4.01
CA THR A 52 13.55 9.57 3.97
C THR A 52 13.40 8.06 4.06
N LEU A 53 12.59 7.57 5.01
CA LEU A 53 12.31 6.14 5.16
C LEU A 53 11.64 5.56 3.92
N LEU A 54 10.61 6.23 3.39
CA LEU A 54 9.94 5.82 2.17
C LEU A 54 10.88 5.83 0.97
N SER A 55 11.78 6.82 0.88
CA SER A 55 12.81 6.87 -0.16
C SER A 55 13.77 5.69 -0.07
N MET A 56 14.18 5.32 1.16
CA MET A 56 15.01 4.14 1.39
C MET A 56 14.29 2.84 1.00
N PHE A 57 12.99 2.71 1.27
CA PHE A 57 12.21 1.52 0.92
C PHE A 57 11.88 1.43 -0.57
N ALA A 58 11.51 2.55 -1.18
CA ALA A 58 11.14 2.62 -2.58
C ALA A 58 12.35 2.60 -3.52
N GLY A 59 13.55 2.92 -3.00
CA GLY A 59 14.77 3.04 -3.81
C GLY A 59 14.74 4.22 -4.79
N THR A 60 13.85 5.18 -4.56
CA THR A 60 13.70 6.42 -5.35
C THR A 60 13.55 7.62 -4.41
N ASN A 61 13.81 8.83 -4.90
CA ASN A 61 13.64 10.03 -4.10
C ASN A 61 12.15 10.39 -3.96
N MET A 62 11.57 10.01 -2.83
CA MET A 62 10.16 10.27 -2.53
C MET A 62 9.89 11.75 -2.23
N GLU A 63 10.90 12.55 -1.90
CA GLU A 63 10.75 13.99 -1.68
C GLU A 63 10.36 14.71 -2.97
N SER A 64 10.85 14.27 -4.13
CA SER A 64 10.42 14.83 -5.43
C SER A 64 9.03 14.38 -5.89
N ILE A 65 8.52 13.27 -5.35
CA ILE A 65 7.23 12.68 -5.73
C ILE A 65 6.12 13.19 -4.80
N ILE A 66 6.39 13.22 -3.50
CA ILE A 66 5.45 13.60 -2.43
C ILE A 66 5.63 15.08 -2.01
N GLY A 67 6.75 15.72 -2.32
CA GLY A 67 6.99 17.11 -1.97
C GLY A 67 6.29 18.10 -2.92
N GLY A 68 5.58 19.07 -2.35
CA GLY A 68 5.15 20.28 -3.06
C GLY A 68 3.68 20.32 -3.54
N GLN A 69 3.44 21.03 -4.64
CA GLN A 69 2.10 21.33 -5.20
C GLN A 69 1.36 20.10 -5.75
N SER A 70 2.05 18.96 -5.91
CA SER A 70 1.52 17.73 -6.52
C SER A 70 0.64 16.90 -5.59
N ILE A 71 0.68 17.11 -4.27
CA ILE A 71 -0.06 16.27 -3.31
C ILE A 71 -1.57 16.44 -3.48
N ASN A 72 -2.01 17.66 -3.77
CA ASN A 72 -3.42 17.97 -4.06
C ASN A 72 -3.75 17.82 -5.56
N SER A 73 -2.85 17.21 -6.35
CA SER A 73 -3.13 16.92 -7.75
C SER A 73 -4.26 15.89 -7.86
N THR A 74 -5.09 16.02 -8.89
CA THR A 74 -6.10 15.02 -9.23
C THR A 74 -5.51 13.63 -9.48
N SER A 75 -4.24 13.55 -9.86
CA SER A 75 -3.51 12.28 -10.03
C SER A 75 -3.19 11.61 -8.70
N ASN A 76 -3.15 12.33 -7.57
CA ASN A 76 -2.98 11.75 -6.24
C ASN A 76 -4.33 11.49 -5.54
N ILE A 77 -5.46 11.56 -6.26
CA ILE A 77 -6.80 11.44 -5.66
C ILE A 77 -7.63 10.39 -6.39
N PHE A 78 -8.30 9.52 -5.65
CA PHE A 78 -9.21 8.50 -6.18
C PHE A 78 -10.54 8.42 -5.42
N CYS A 79 -11.61 8.01 -6.12
CA CYS A 79 -12.97 7.97 -5.59
C CYS A 79 -13.27 6.65 -4.89
N THR A 80 -13.71 6.76 -3.64
CA THR A 80 -13.93 5.61 -2.77
C THR A 80 -15.10 5.79 -1.82
N ASP A 81 -15.65 4.70 -1.29
CA ASP A 81 -16.50 4.75 -0.10
C ASP A 81 -15.65 4.68 1.17
N SER A 82 -16.24 5.05 2.31
CA SER A 82 -15.55 5.14 3.60
C SER A 82 -14.96 3.82 4.12
N ILE A 83 -15.57 2.67 3.81
CA ILE A 83 -15.03 1.38 4.26
C ILE A 83 -13.80 1.01 3.42
N THR A 84 -13.88 1.23 2.11
CA THR A 84 -12.76 0.98 1.20
C THR A 84 -11.61 1.95 1.48
N HIS A 85 -11.90 3.22 1.79
CA HIS A 85 -10.92 4.21 2.21
C HIS A 85 -10.17 3.74 3.47
N LEU A 86 -10.91 3.32 4.51
CA LEU A 86 -10.30 2.81 5.74
C LEU A 86 -9.40 1.59 5.49
N ASN A 87 -9.84 0.65 4.64
CA ASN A 87 -9.00 -0.51 4.29
C ASN A 87 -7.73 -0.09 3.52
N PHE A 88 -7.82 0.96 2.71
CA PHE A 88 -6.70 1.51 1.95
C PHE A 88 -5.70 2.18 2.91
N ASP A 89 -6.18 3.05 3.80
CA ASP A 89 -5.37 3.75 4.81
C ASP A 89 -4.70 2.79 5.82
N GLU A 90 -5.41 1.73 6.23
CA GLU A 90 -4.83 0.68 7.09
C GLU A 90 -3.87 -0.26 6.33
N PHE A 91 -3.56 0.03 5.06
CA PHE A 91 -2.73 -0.78 4.18
C PHE A 91 -3.21 -2.23 4.03
N VAL A 92 -4.49 -2.50 4.23
CA VAL A 92 -5.08 -3.83 4.16
C VAL A 92 -5.32 -4.25 2.71
N ILE A 93 -5.59 -3.26 1.85
CA ILE A 93 -5.69 -3.40 0.39
C ILE A 93 -4.74 -2.40 -0.29
N GLY A 94 -4.49 -2.61 -1.57
CA GLY A 94 -3.77 -1.68 -2.42
C GLY A 94 -4.19 -1.84 -3.88
N VAL A 95 -3.58 -1.04 -4.76
CA VAL A 95 -3.79 -1.12 -6.20
C VAL A 95 -2.44 -1.34 -6.85
N GLU A 96 -2.34 -2.34 -7.71
CA GLU A 96 -1.19 -2.59 -8.57
C GLU A 96 -1.44 -1.94 -9.92
N TYR A 97 -0.49 -1.14 -10.39
CA TYR A 97 -0.51 -0.58 -11.74
C TYR A 97 0.61 -1.20 -12.58
N LEU A 98 0.23 -1.91 -13.64
CA LEU A 98 1.17 -2.57 -14.53
C LEU A 98 0.66 -2.51 -15.96
N ASN A 99 1.51 -2.04 -16.88
CA ASN A 99 1.20 -1.95 -18.32
C ASN A 99 -0.11 -1.18 -18.62
N GLY A 100 -0.36 -0.07 -17.93
CA GLY A 100 -1.57 0.74 -18.13
C GLY A 100 -2.82 0.20 -17.44
N GLN A 101 -2.72 -0.88 -16.67
CA GLN A 101 -3.87 -1.53 -16.02
C GLN A 101 -3.76 -1.47 -14.51
N TYR A 102 -4.87 -1.12 -13.85
CA TYR A 102 -5.01 -1.10 -12.40
C TYR A 102 -5.64 -2.42 -11.94
N ARG A 103 -5.13 -2.99 -10.85
CA ARG A 103 -5.63 -4.23 -10.25
C ARG A 103 -5.73 -4.12 -8.75
N LEU A 104 -6.86 -4.55 -8.18
CA LEU A 104 -7.03 -4.62 -6.73
C LEU A 104 -6.09 -5.66 -6.14
N ARG A 105 -5.33 -5.30 -5.10
CA ARG A 105 -4.52 -6.23 -4.31
C ARG A 105 -5.03 -6.31 -2.87
N LYS A 106 -5.22 -7.53 -2.37
CA LYS A 106 -5.54 -7.81 -0.96
C LYS A 106 -4.25 -8.13 -0.21
N VAL A 107 -3.70 -7.13 0.47
CA VAL A 107 -2.41 -7.25 1.17
C VAL A 107 -2.56 -8.06 2.45
N GLU A 108 -3.63 -7.81 3.22
CA GLU A 108 -3.98 -8.56 4.43
C GLU A 108 -5.44 -9.06 4.34
N PRO A 109 -5.72 -10.13 3.56
CA PRO A 109 -7.09 -10.55 3.24
C PRO A 109 -7.97 -10.85 4.45
N ARG A 110 -7.36 -11.21 5.59
CA ARG A 110 -8.09 -11.53 6.84
C ARG A 110 -8.62 -10.30 7.55
N ARG A 111 -8.02 -9.13 7.31
CA ARG A 111 -8.43 -7.85 7.90
C ARG A 111 -9.32 -7.02 6.99
N ALA A 112 -9.41 -7.36 5.70
CA ALA A 112 -10.21 -6.62 4.73
C ALA A 112 -11.68 -6.59 5.17
N ARG A 113 -12.16 -5.40 5.57
CA ARG A 113 -13.52 -5.21 6.10
C ARG A 113 -14.50 -4.91 4.98
N GLY A 114 -15.76 -5.28 5.21
CA GLY A 114 -16.89 -4.87 4.38
C GLY A 114 -17.39 -5.96 3.42
N PRO A 115 -18.71 -5.92 3.09
CA PRO A 115 -19.37 -6.96 2.29
C PRO A 115 -18.85 -7.03 0.84
N PHE A 116 -18.29 -5.94 0.34
CA PHE A 116 -17.74 -5.89 -1.01
C PHE A 116 -16.32 -6.48 -1.09
N MET A 117 -15.47 -6.19 -0.09
CA MET A 117 -14.11 -6.73 -0.03
C MET A 117 -14.06 -8.25 0.14
N SER A 118 -15.11 -8.86 0.72
CA SER A 118 -15.24 -10.32 0.77
C SER A 118 -15.63 -10.94 -0.59
N GLN A 119 -16.28 -10.18 -1.47
CA GLN A 119 -16.75 -10.65 -2.78
C GLN A 119 -15.72 -10.44 -3.90
N CYS A 120 -14.88 -9.40 -3.81
CA CYS A 120 -13.84 -9.13 -4.80
C CYS A 120 -12.78 -10.22 -4.86
N GLN A 121 -12.16 -10.38 -6.03
CA GLN A 121 -11.00 -11.25 -6.19
C GLN A 121 -9.69 -10.45 -6.10
N ASP A 122 -8.64 -11.06 -5.55
CA ASP A 122 -7.29 -10.48 -5.66
C ASP A 122 -6.88 -10.49 -7.15
N GLY A 123 -6.39 -9.36 -7.65
CA GLY A 123 -6.04 -9.17 -9.05
C GLY A 123 -7.19 -8.71 -9.96
N GLU A 124 -8.38 -8.44 -9.42
CA GLU A 124 -9.52 -7.92 -10.17
C GLU A 124 -9.18 -6.55 -10.80
N GLU A 125 -9.59 -6.35 -12.05
CA GLU A 125 -9.29 -5.13 -12.81
C GLU A 125 -10.11 -3.94 -12.27
N ILE A 126 -9.44 -2.80 -12.12
CA ILE A 126 -10.03 -1.53 -11.73
C ILE A 126 -10.01 -0.60 -12.94
N ILE A 127 -11.14 0.04 -13.22
CA ILE A 127 -11.30 0.96 -14.35
C ILE A 127 -11.63 2.36 -13.82
N PHE A 128 -10.71 3.29 -14.01
CA PHE A 128 -10.90 4.72 -13.75
C PHE A 128 -11.35 5.44 -15.02
N GLY A 129 -11.93 6.64 -14.88
CA GLY A 129 -12.24 7.49 -16.04
C GLY A 129 -13.55 7.17 -16.77
N LEU A 130 -14.49 6.47 -16.12
CA LEU A 130 -15.80 6.13 -16.72
C LEU A 130 -16.83 7.27 -16.65
N GLY A 131 -16.50 8.38 -16.01
CA GLY A 131 -17.36 9.54 -15.87
C GLY A 131 -17.42 10.43 -17.12
N PRO A 132 -18.32 11.42 -17.12
CA PRO A 132 -18.61 12.26 -18.29
C PRO A 132 -17.40 13.09 -18.77
N GLN A 133 -16.42 13.34 -17.90
CA GLN A 133 -15.17 14.05 -18.18
C GLN A 133 -13.94 13.16 -17.93
N GLY A 134 -14.08 11.83 -17.94
CA GLY A 134 -12.99 10.90 -17.68
C GLY A 134 -11.80 11.02 -18.63
N TYR A 135 -12.01 11.57 -19.83
CA TYR A 135 -10.96 11.85 -20.81
C TYR A 135 -10.26 13.22 -20.61
N ALA A 136 -10.85 14.11 -19.82
CA ALA A 136 -10.38 15.50 -19.63
C ALA A 136 -9.73 15.74 -18.26
N ILE A 137 -9.94 14.81 -17.31
CA ILE A 137 -9.37 14.86 -15.98
C ILE A 137 -8.34 13.75 -15.86
N ASP A 138 -7.13 14.09 -15.41
CA ASP A 138 -6.06 13.12 -15.24
C ASP A 138 -6.49 11.94 -14.36
N LEU A 139 -6.12 10.74 -14.83
CA LEU A 139 -6.32 9.51 -14.07
C LEU A 139 -5.43 9.50 -12.82
N PRO A 140 -5.80 8.72 -11.80
CA PRO A 140 -4.91 8.43 -10.68
C PRO A 140 -3.55 7.95 -11.17
N ASP A 141 -2.47 8.50 -10.62
CA ASP A 141 -1.12 8.10 -10.96
C ASP A 141 -0.87 6.67 -10.48
N GLY A 142 -0.60 5.78 -11.44
CA GLY A 142 -0.33 4.38 -11.17
C GLY A 142 0.96 4.15 -10.38
N GLU A 143 1.96 5.04 -10.49
CA GLU A 143 3.18 4.94 -9.70
C GLU A 143 2.90 5.19 -8.22
N LEU A 144 2.04 6.16 -7.90
CA LEU A 144 1.63 6.42 -6.51
C LEU A 144 0.92 5.20 -5.90
N PHE A 145 0.07 4.52 -6.67
CA PHE A 145 -0.57 3.29 -6.22
C PHE A 145 0.45 2.16 -5.98
N ASN A 146 1.42 2.00 -6.87
CA ASN A 146 2.49 1.01 -6.70
C ASN A 146 3.35 1.30 -5.46
N ILE A 147 3.64 2.58 -5.18
CA ILE A 147 4.37 2.99 -3.99
C ILE A 147 3.54 2.66 -2.73
N HIS A 148 2.26 3.04 -2.71
CA HIS A 148 1.35 2.68 -1.61
C HIS A 148 1.31 1.16 -1.38
N LEU A 149 1.18 0.37 -2.44
CA LEU A 149 1.19 -1.09 -2.38
C LEU A 149 2.53 -1.65 -1.89
N ALA A 150 3.66 -1.07 -2.29
CA ALA A 150 4.98 -1.48 -1.80
C ALA A 150 5.11 -1.22 -0.29
N ILE A 151 4.66 -0.06 0.18
CA ILE A 151 4.59 0.28 1.60
C ILE A 151 3.73 -0.76 2.34
N ALA A 152 2.51 -1.03 1.85
CA ALA A 152 1.62 -2.02 2.44
C ALA A 152 2.28 -3.39 2.59
N ASN A 153 2.92 -3.88 1.52
CA ASN A 153 3.62 -5.16 1.53
C ASN A 153 4.76 -5.19 2.56
N VAL A 154 5.54 -4.11 2.66
CA VAL A 154 6.64 -4.01 3.64
C VAL A 154 6.10 -3.97 5.07
N LEU A 155 5.05 -3.18 5.33
CA LEU A 155 4.43 -3.04 6.65
C LEU A 155 3.94 -4.38 7.18
N HIS A 156 3.22 -5.15 6.36
CA HIS A 156 2.68 -6.45 6.76
C HIS A 156 3.76 -7.54 6.78
N ALA A 157 4.69 -7.57 5.82
CA ALA A 157 5.78 -8.55 5.82
C ALA A 157 6.78 -8.35 6.97
N SER A 158 6.93 -7.13 7.46
CA SER A 158 7.80 -6.82 8.60
C SER A 158 7.11 -6.96 9.96
N GLY A 159 5.77 -7.05 10.00
CA GLY A 159 5.01 -6.90 11.24
C GLY A 159 5.13 -5.50 11.87
N ALA A 160 5.68 -4.53 11.14
CA ALA A 160 5.80 -3.14 11.59
C ALA A 160 4.50 -2.36 11.43
N GLY A 161 3.51 -2.90 10.69
CA GLY A 161 2.24 -2.25 10.38
C GLY A 161 1.52 -1.71 11.62
N GLU A 162 1.42 -2.50 12.71
CA GLU A 162 0.77 -2.05 13.95
C GLU A 162 1.51 -0.90 14.65
N ILE A 163 2.83 -0.83 14.50
CA ILE A 163 3.64 0.23 15.11
C ILE A 163 3.49 1.51 14.29
N ILE A 164 3.57 1.42 12.97
CA ILE A 164 3.42 2.59 12.09
C ILE A 164 1.99 3.14 12.16
N ASN A 165 0.96 2.28 12.24
CA ASN A 165 -0.41 2.75 12.47
C ASN A 165 -0.56 3.47 13.82
N LYS A 166 0.01 2.94 14.90
CA LYS A 166 -0.02 3.62 16.22
C LYS A 166 0.70 4.95 16.17
N VAL A 167 1.81 5.00 15.46
CA VAL A 167 2.64 6.18 15.33
C VAL A 167 1.90 7.26 14.53
N ILE A 168 1.22 6.91 13.43
CA ILE A 168 0.34 7.81 12.66
C ILE A 168 -0.89 8.24 13.48
N GLN A 169 -1.54 7.30 14.18
CA GLN A 169 -2.73 7.59 14.97
C GLN A 169 -2.42 8.48 16.19
N ASP A 170 -1.30 8.24 16.88
CA ASP A 170 -0.83 9.11 17.95
C ASP A 170 -0.67 10.55 17.40
N GLU A 171 -0.20 10.74 16.16
CA GLU A 171 -0.08 12.07 15.58
C GLU A 171 -1.43 12.77 15.31
N GLU A 172 -2.41 12.04 14.77
CA GLU A 172 -3.76 12.57 14.56
C GLU A 172 -4.43 12.98 15.88
N ASP A 173 -4.18 12.21 16.94
CA ASP A 173 -4.69 12.45 18.29
C ASP A 173 -3.91 13.57 19.04
N TYR A 174 -2.61 13.74 18.78
CA TYR A 174 -1.70 14.74 19.39
C TYR A 174 -1.44 15.96 18.49
N ASN A 175 -2.38 16.28 17.60
CA ASN A 175 -2.26 17.42 16.68
C ASN A 175 -2.49 18.79 17.37
N ASP A 176 -1.75 19.07 18.44
CA ASP A 176 -1.45 20.41 18.96
C ASP A 176 -0.07 20.93 18.51
N GLY A 177 0.60 20.22 17.60
CA GLY A 177 1.67 20.77 16.75
C GLY A 177 3.08 20.77 17.35
N LEU A 178 3.37 19.92 18.33
CA LEU A 178 4.67 19.86 19.02
C LEU A 178 5.20 18.44 19.25
N VAL A 179 5.04 17.52 18.30
CA VAL A 179 5.78 16.25 18.37
C VAL A 179 7.10 16.42 17.62
N GLU A 180 8.22 16.43 18.36
CA GLU A 180 9.56 16.57 17.79
C GLU A 180 9.89 15.38 16.86
N ASP A 181 10.11 15.68 15.57
CA ASP A 181 10.45 14.75 14.47
C ASP A 181 11.57 13.73 14.84
N GLU A 182 12.46 14.09 15.77
CA GLU A 182 13.63 13.31 16.16
C GLU A 182 13.29 12.10 17.04
N ALA A 183 12.30 12.22 17.94
CA ALA A 183 11.82 11.10 18.76
C ALA A 183 11.11 10.04 17.91
N TYR A 184 10.50 10.49 16.82
CA TYR A 184 9.73 9.70 15.87
C TYR A 184 10.66 8.88 14.95
N ALA A 185 11.65 9.55 14.36
CA ALA A 185 12.73 8.91 13.61
C ALA A 185 13.44 7.86 14.45
N SER A 186 13.74 8.20 15.72
CA SER A 186 14.41 7.32 16.67
C SER A 186 13.61 6.06 16.98
N ARG A 187 12.27 6.15 17.10
CA ARG A 187 11.40 4.98 17.33
C ARG A 187 11.37 4.04 16.13
N ILE A 188 11.22 4.57 14.93
CA ILE A 188 11.19 3.77 13.70
C ILE A 188 12.57 3.17 13.42
N LEU A 189 13.65 3.94 13.57
CA LEU A 189 15.04 3.46 13.43
C LEU A 189 15.38 2.40 14.47
N ALA A 190 15.03 2.62 15.74
CA ALA A 190 15.27 1.64 16.80
C ALA A 190 14.53 0.32 16.52
N PHE A 191 13.33 0.39 15.95
CA PHE A 191 12.61 -0.81 15.53
C PHE A 191 13.25 -1.48 14.31
N SER A 192 13.64 -0.72 13.29
CA SER A 192 14.36 -1.23 12.11
C SER A 192 15.67 -1.91 12.50
N LEU A 193 16.42 -1.31 13.43
CA LEU A 193 17.61 -1.89 14.04
C LEU A 193 17.27 -3.16 14.83
N LYS A 194 16.24 -3.14 15.69
CA LYS A 194 15.82 -4.30 16.47
C LYS A 194 15.38 -5.47 15.59
N MET A 195 14.71 -5.20 14.47
CA MET A 195 14.32 -6.20 13.49
C MET A 195 15.52 -6.77 12.74
N SER A 196 16.46 -5.91 12.33
CA SER A 196 17.72 -6.33 11.72
C SER A 196 18.54 -7.21 12.68
N LEU A 197 18.59 -6.83 13.96
CA LEU A 197 19.32 -7.53 15.00
C LEU A 197 18.67 -8.89 15.34
N LYS A 198 17.33 -8.96 15.41
CA LYS A 198 16.58 -10.22 15.57
C LYS A 198 16.82 -11.17 14.39
N ARG A 199 16.80 -10.66 13.16
CA ARG A 199 17.12 -11.44 11.96
C ARG A 199 18.56 -11.98 11.97
N LEU A 200 19.52 -11.23 12.48
CA LEU A 200 20.91 -11.69 12.64
C LEU A 200 21.04 -12.77 13.72
N GLN A 201 20.29 -12.68 14.81
CA GLN A 201 20.26 -13.71 15.86
C GLN A 201 19.61 -15.01 15.39
N ASP A 202 18.57 -14.93 14.56
CA ASP A 202 17.93 -16.11 13.95
C ASP A 202 18.86 -16.83 12.97
N VAL A 203 19.78 -16.10 12.30
CA VAL A 203 20.84 -16.68 11.46
C VAL A 203 21.88 -17.43 12.30
N HIS A 204 22.27 -16.88 13.45
CA HIS A 204 23.26 -17.53 14.32
C HIS A 204 22.74 -18.80 15.02
N SER A 205 21.40 -18.92 15.16
CA SER A 205 20.76 -20.09 15.77
C SER A 205 20.60 -21.28 14.81
N THR A 206 20.92 -21.11 13.51
CA THR A 206 20.82 -22.16 12.49
C THR A 206 22.16 -22.76 12.07
N GLU A 207 23.28 -22.27 12.62
CA GLU A 207 24.61 -22.87 12.44
C GLU A 207 25.10 -23.50 13.76
N SER A 208 24.71 -24.74 13.99
CA SER A 208 25.43 -25.65 14.90
C SER A 208 25.58 -26.98 14.18
N PRO A 209 26.78 -27.33 13.67
CA PRO A 209 26.98 -28.62 13.02
C PRO A 209 27.65 -29.65 13.96
N LEU A 210 27.22 -30.90 13.78
CA LEU A 210 27.84 -32.19 14.10
C LEU A 210 27.46 -32.88 15.43
N GLY A 211 26.56 -33.86 15.29
CA GLY A 211 26.35 -34.99 16.20
C GLY A 211 25.43 -36.00 15.51
N GLY A 212 26.00 -37.09 14.99
CA GLY A 212 25.40 -37.93 13.96
C GLY A 212 24.41 -39.01 14.41
N GLY A 213 23.76 -39.60 13.41
CA GLY A 213 23.22 -40.97 13.44
C GLY A 213 21.69 -41.08 13.42
N GLY A 214 21.17 -41.71 12.36
CA GLY A 214 19.94 -42.51 12.46
C GLY A 214 18.74 -42.04 11.64
N ASP A 215 18.66 -42.58 10.42
CA ASP A 215 17.47 -43.04 9.68
C ASP A 215 16.20 -42.19 9.51
N SER A 216 15.83 -42.13 8.24
CA SER A 216 14.64 -41.61 7.58
C SER A 216 13.30 -42.14 8.13
N ASN A 217 12.33 -41.25 8.38
CA ASN A 217 11.21 -41.08 7.45
C ASN A 217 10.49 -39.72 7.64
N THR A 218 10.88 -38.82 6.75
CA THR A 218 10.26 -37.60 6.19
C THR A 218 8.82 -37.22 6.56
N ARG A 219 8.68 -36.09 7.27
CA ARG A 219 7.54 -35.15 7.15
C ARG A 219 8.10 -33.78 6.72
N GLN A 220 7.85 -33.40 5.47
CA GLN A 220 8.34 -32.17 4.85
C GLN A 220 7.99 -30.91 5.65
N LYS A 221 9.01 -30.18 6.12
CA LYS A 221 8.92 -28.75 6.52
C LYS A 221 9.51 -27.91 5.38
N GLY A 222 8.65 -27.37 4.52
CA GLY A 222 9.02 -26.52 3.38
C GLY A 222 8.77 -25.02 3.59
N GLY A 223 8.96 -24.49 4.81
CA GLY A 223 8.51 -23.13 5.15
C GLY A 223 9.57 -22.02 5.09
N VAL A 224 10.87 -22.32 5.18
CA VAL A 224 11.89 -21.30 5.43
C VAL A 224 12.69 -20.91 4.17
N GLY A 225 12.75 -21.78 3.17
CA GLY A 225 13.45 -21.50 1.90
C GLY A 225 12.69 -20.58 0.95
N ILE A 226 11.36 -20.55 1.02
CA ILE A 226 10.52 -19.83 0.04
C ILE A 226 10.54 -18.31 0.31
N LEU A 227 10.59 -17.88 1.57
CA LEU A 227 10.60 -16.45 1.93
C LEU A 227 11.91 -15.75 1.57
N ARG A 228 13.07 -16.42 1.74
CA ARG A 228 14.39 -15.89 1.30
C ARG A 228 14.45 -15.67 -0.20
N VAL A 229 13.82 -16.54 -0.98
CA VAL A 229 13.79 -16.42 -2.45
C VAL A 229 12.86 -15.30 -2.90
N ILE A 230 11.73 -15.06 -2.24
CA ILE A 230 10.77 -14.01 -2.66
C ILE A 230 11.34 -12.60 -2.43
N THR A 231 11.91 -12.31 -1.24
CA THR A 231 12.39 -10.95 -0.94
C THR A 231 13.68 -10.59 -1.70
N LEU A 232 14.62 -11.52 -1.85
CA LEU A 232 15.84 -11.30 -2.64
C LEU A 232 15.55 -11.26 -4.15
N ARG A 233 14.58 -12.03 -4.64
CA ARG A 233 14.16 -12.00 -6.06
C ARG A 233 13.33 -10.75 -6.37
N TRP A 234 12.60 -10.18 -5.39
CA TRP A 234 11.93 -8.89 -5.54
C TRP A 234 12.92 -7.73 -5.54
N MET A 235 13.87 -7.66 -4.58
CA MET A 235 14.94 -6.66 -4.61
C MET A 235 15.81 -6.75 -5.87
N HIS A 236 16.09 -7.97 -6.36
CA HIS A 236 16.87 -8.17 -7.59
C HIS A 236 16.05 -7.91 -8.88
N SER A 237 14.71 -8.04 -8.85
CA SER A 237 13.84 -7.57 -9.95
C SER A 237 13.76 -6.04 -9.95
N CYS A 238 13.51 -5.39 -8.81
CA CYS A 238 13.48 -3.92 -8.70
C CYS A 238 14.80 -3.28 -9.16
N LEU A 239 15.95 -3.92 -8.90
CA LEU A 239 17.26 -3.47 -9.40
C LEU A 239 17.47 -3.70 -10.91
N LYS A 240 16.79 -4.67 -11.54
CA LYS A 240 16.91 -4.93 -12.98
C LYS A 240 16.02 -4.04 -13.84
N TYR A 241 14.92 -3.52 -13.31
CA TYR A 241 13.99 -2.66 -14.07
C TYR A 241 14.37 -1.17 -14.08
N ASN A 242 15.37 -0.74 -13.30
CA ASN A 242 15.91 0.63 -13.32
C ASN A 242 16.96 0.90 -14.42
N HIS A 243 17.18 -0.04 -15.34
CA HIS A 243 18.06 0.14 -16.50
C HIS A 243 17.28 0.23 -17.82
N PHE A 244 16.30 1.12 -17.93
CA PHE A 244 15.80 1.56 -19.23
C PHE A 244 15.20 2.98 -19.15
N ILE A 245 16.07 3.96 -18.97
CA ILE A 245 15.79 5.33 -19.40
C ILE A 245 16.67 5.55 -20.64
N PRO A 246 16.14 5.50 -21.88
CA PRO A 246 16.87 6.06 -23.00
C PRO A 246 16.79 7.58 -22.87
N HIS A 247 17.94 8.23 -22.72
CA HIS A 247 18.06 9.67 -22.90
C HIS A 247 17.64 10.03 -24.33
N TYR A 248 16.50 10.70 -24.46
CA TYR A 248 16.20 11.63 -25.55
C TYR A 248 15.39 12.79 -25.02
#